data_AF-A0ABC9CW06-F1
#
_entry.id   AF-A0ABC9CW06-F1
#
_cell.length_a   1.000
_cell.length_b   1.000
_cell.length_c   1.000
_cell.angle_alpha   90.00
_cell.angle_beta   90.00
_cell.angle_gamma   90.00
#
_symmetry.space_group_name_H-M   'P 1'
#
loop_
_entity.id
_entity.type
_entity.pdbx_description
1 polymer ?
#
loop_
_entity_poly.entity_id
_entity_poly.type
_entity_poly.pdbx_seq_one_letter_code
_entity_poly.pdbx_strand_id
1 'polypeptide(L)'
;MANSAAPTVLVLLALGLLCAAGLAAAQNVASVVTDAFFNGFKNQDNSCEGKNFYTRGAFLNAANAYPGFAHGGSETQGKREIAAFFANVAHETSRLCFINEINGATRNYCDPKNKQWPCVPGKKYYGRGPLQISWNYNYGPAGKSIGFNGLQNPDKVAQDATVSFKTALWFWMNNVHQVVSQGFGATIRAINGDLECNGKNPAAVNSRVNYYKQYCSQLGVSPGSNLAC
;
A
#
# COMPACT_ATOMS: atom_id res chain seq x y z
N MET A 1 -34.24 -46.03 -62.27
CA MET A 1 -33.00 -45.23 -62.33
C MET A 1 -33.28 -43.90 -61.66
N ALA A 2 -32.32 -43.43 -60.87
CA ALA A 2 -32.49 -42.62 -59.65
C ALA A 2 -33.16 -41.24 -59.82
N ASN A 3 -34.07 -40.92 -58.89
CA ASN A 3 -34.51 -39.56 -58.55
C ASN A 3 -33.41 -38.88 -57.71
N SER A 4 -32.88 -37.75 -58.17
CA SER A 4 -31.95 -36.91 -57.41
C SER A 4 -32.73 -35.81 -56.70
N ALA A 5 -32.76 -35.87 -55.36
CA ALA A 5 -33.27 -34.83 -54.50
C ALA A 5 -32.14 -33.84 -54.16
N ALA A 6 -32.43 -32.54 -54.28
CA ALA A 6 -31.55 -31.46 -53.86
C ALA A 6 -31.45 -31.39 -52.32
N PRO A 7 -30.29 -31.03 -51.73
CA PRO A 7 -30.17 -30.92 -50.28
C PRO A 7 -30.69 -29.57 -49.80
N THR A 8 -31.65 -29.62 -48.87
CA THR A 8 -32.13 -28.48 -48.09
C THR A 8 -31.02 -28.00 -47.16
N VAL A 9 -30.51 -26.78 -47.37
CA VAL A 9 -29.57 -26.14 -46.44
C VAL A 9 -30.36 -25.61 -45.24
N LEU A 10 -30.14 -26.24 -44.08
CA LEU A 10 -30.70 -25.83 -42.80
C LEU A 10 -29.90 -24.61 -42.30
N VAL A 11 -30.48 -23.42 -42.38
CA VAL A 11 -29.91 -22.20 -41.78
C VAL A 11 -30.18 -22.25 -40.27
N LEU A 12 -29.18 -22.67 -39.50
CA LEU A 12 -29.17 -22.54 -38.04
C LEU A 12 -29.00 -21.07 -37.66
N LEU A 13 -30.09 -20.42 -37.28
CA LEU A 13 -30.08 -19.14 -36.56
C LEU A 13 -29.45 -19.37 -35.18
N ALA A 14 -28.13 -19.18 -35.09
CA ALA A 14 -27.46 -19.02 -33.80
C ALA A 14 -27.91 -17.69 -33.18
N LEU A 15 -28.85 -17.74 -32.23
CA LEU A 15 -29.02 -16.63 -31.29
C LEU A 15 -27.71 -16.50 -30.52
N GLY A 16 -26.89 -15.54 -30.95
CA GLY A 16 -25.74 -15.07 -30.19
C GLY A 16 -26.24 -14.56 -28.85
N LEU A 17 -26.07 -15.36 -27.81
CA LEU A 17 -26.16 -14.89 -26.43
C LEU A 17 -25.09 -13.79 -26.31
N LEU A 18 -25.51 -12.52 -26.31
CA LEU A 18 -24.66 -11.44 -25.84
C LEU A 18 -24.36 -11.73 -24.37
N CYS A 19 -23.24 -12.38 -24.12
CA CYS A 19 -22.62 -12.34 -22.82
C CYS A 19 -22.15 -10.89 -22.65
N ALA A 20 -23.01 -10.05 -22.08
CA ALA A 20 -22.61 -8.80 -21.48
C ALA A 20 -21.72 -9.16 -20.28
N ALA A 21 -20.47 -9.54 -20.56
CA ALA A 21 -19.41 -9.43 -19.61
C ALA A 21 -19.34 -7.94 -19.29
N GLY A 22 -19.97 -7.56 -18.18
CA GLY A 22 -19.84 -6.22 -17.64
C GLY A 22 -18.35 -5.95 -17.56
N LEU A 23 -17.87 -5.03 -18.40
CA LEU A 23 -16.59 -4.38 -18.22
C LEU A 23 -16.72 -3.63 -16.89
N ALA A 24 -16.44 -4.32 -15.78
CA ALA A 24 -16.21 -3.68 -14.51
C ALA A 24 -15.08 -2.69 -14.77
N ALA A 25 -15.42 -1.41 -14.85
CA ALA A 25 -14.44 -0.36 -15.08
C ALA A 25 -13.35 -0.53 -14.02
N ALA A 26 -12.10 -0.70 -14.46
CA ALA A 26 -10.97 -0.81 -13.55
C ALA A 26 -11.01 0.39 -12.59
N GLN A 27 -11.17 0.11 -11.30
CA GLN A 27 -11.37 1.15 -10.31
C GLN A 27 -10.07 1.91 -10.09
N ASN A 28 -10.09 3.21 -10.39
CA ASN A 28 -8.94 4.08 -10.17
C ASN A 28 -8.75 4.33 -8.66
N VAL A 29 -7.51 4.23 -8.16
CA VAL A 29 -7.16 4.57 -6.75
C VAL A 29 -7.72 5.93 -6.33
N ALA A 30 -7.76 6.92 -7.22
CA ALA A 30 -8.29 8.25 -6.96
C ALA A 30 -9.80 8.28 -6.66
N SER A 31 -10.60 7.35 -7.21
CA SER A 31 -12.04 7.28 -6.96
C SER A 31 -12.36 6.60 -5.61
N VAL A 32 -11.48 5.72 -5.13
CA VAL A 32 -11.59 5.09 -3.81
C VAL A 32 -11.07 6.00 -2.71
N VAL A 33 -9.86 6.52 -2.89
CA VAL A 33 -9.22 7.44 -1.95
C VAL A 33 -9.72 8.85 -2.28
N THR A 34 -10.95 9.14 -1.87
CA THR A 34 -11.56 10.48 -1.98
C THR A 34 -10.95 11.46 -0.97
N ASP A 35 -11.20 12.76 -1.12
CA ASP A 35 -10.83 13.75 -0.10
C ASP A 35 -11.50 13.45 1.24
N ALA A 36 -12.76 13.01 1.23
CA ALA A 36 -13.48 12.62 2.44
C ALA A 36 -12.79 11.44 3.15
N PHE A 37 -12.41 10.39 2.42
CA PHE A 37 -11.69 9.26 2.97
C PHE A 37 -10.31 9.68 3.52
N PHE A 38 -9.51 10.38 2.73
CA PHE A 38 -8.15 10.77 3.13
C PHE A 38 -8.15 11.73 4.34
N ASN A 39 -9.07 12.70 4.37
CA ASN A 39 -9.17 13.64 5.48
C ASN A 39 -9.78 12.98 6.73
N GLY A 40 -10.75 12.07 6.59
CA GLY A 40 -11.29 11.29 7.70
C GLY A 40 -10.26 10.35 8.31
N PHE A 41 -9.37 9.81 7.48
CA PHE A 41 -8.22 9.00 7.88
C PHE A 41 -7.20 9.82 8.69
N LYS A 42 -6.79 10.99 8.20
CA LYS A 42 -5.68 11.78 8.75
C LYS A 42 -5.97 12.37 10.14
N ASN A 43 -4.96 12.39 11.01
CA ASN A 43 -5.03 13.06 12.30
C ASN A 43 -5.30 14.57 12.12
N GLN A 44 -6.24 15.09 12.91
CA GLN A 44 -6.70 16.47 12.79
C GLN A 44 -6.03 17.44 13.77
N ASP A 45 -5.24 16.95 14.72
CA ASP A 45 -4.50 17.78 15.67
C ASP A 45 -3.48 18.69 14.95
N ASN A 46 -3.47 19.97 15.31
CA ASN A 46 -2.56 20.96 14.73
C ASN A 46 -1.12 20.83 15.22
N SER A 47 -0.87 20.08 16.31
CA SER A 47 0.47 19.80 16.84
C SER A 47 1.23 18.73 16.04
N CYS A 48 0.54 17.98 15.17
CA CYS A 48 1.16 16.95 14.34
C CYS A 48 2.10 17.56 13.28
N GLU A 49 3.37 17.12 13.26
CA GLU A 49 4.32 17.54 12.22
C GLU A 49 3.83 17.20 10.80
N GLY A 50 3.09 16.10 10.64
CA GLY A 50 2.50 15.67 9.37
C GLY A 50 1.25 16.45 8.92
N LYS A 51 0.74 17.38 9.75
CA LYS A 51 -0.54 18.08 9.52
C LYS A 51 -0.59 18.83 8.19
N ASN A 52 0.49 19.48 7.78
CA ASN A 52 0.55 20.20 6.49
C ASN A 52 1.46 19.52 5.46
N PHE A 53 2.13 18.44 5.84
CA PHE A 53 3.02 17.70 4.97
C PHE A 53 2.27 16.71 4.08
N TYR A 54 1.48 15.81 4.68
CA TYR A 54 0.82 14.75 3.91
C TYR A 54 -0.50 15.22 3.28
N THR A 55 -0.59 15.14 1.97
CA THR A 55 -1.80 15.51 1.23
C THR A 55 -2.28 14.35 0.36
N ARG A 56 -3.58 14.34 0.05
CA ARG A 56 -4.16 13.40 -0.91
C ARG A 56 -3.47 13.50 -2.26
N GLY A 57 -3.19 14.72 -2.72
CA GLY A 57 -2.48 14.96 -3.99
C GLY A 57 -1.10 14.31 -4.02
N ALA A 58 -0.31 14.44 -2.96
CA ALA A 58 0.99 13.77 -2.85
C ALA A 58 0.87 12.24 -2.88
N PHE A 59 -0.15 11.69 -2.20
CA PHE A 59 -0.44 10.26 -2.25
C PHE A 59 -0.81 9.80 -3.66
N LEU A 60 -1.71 10.49 -4.36
CA LEU A 60 -2.11 10.12 -5.72
C LEU A 60 -0.97 10.24 -6.73
N ASN A 61 -0.14 11.27 -6.61
CA ASN A 61 1.07 11.41 -7.42
C ASN A 61 2.05 10.24 -7.18
N ALA A 62 2.15 9.75 -5.95
CA ALA A 62 2.94 8.58 -5.64
C ALA A 62 2.30 7.28 -6.16
N ALA A 63 1.00 7.09 -5.97
CA ALA A 63 0.25 5.91 -6.41
C ALA A 63 0.31 5.72 -7.93
N ASN A 64 0.28 6.81 -8.71
CA ASN A 64 0.44 6.78 -10.16
C ASN A 64 1.79 6.19 -10.62
N ALA A 65 2.82 6.19 -9.77
CA ALA A 65 4.11 5.55 -10.07
C ALA A 65 4.11 4.02 -9.82
N TYR A 66 3.04 3.47 -9.23
CA TYR A 66 2.91 2.05 -8.89
C TYR A 66 1.58 1.49 -9.42
N PRO A 67 1.44 1.27 -10.75
CA PRO A 67 0.17 0.91 -11.37
C PRO A 67 -0.41 -0.44 -10.89
N GLY A 68 0.40 -1.32 -10.31
CA GLY A 68 -0.08 -2.57 -9.70
C GLY A 68 -0.77 -2.40 -8.35
N PHE A 69 -0.54 -1.29 -7.65
CA PHE A 69 -1.14 -1.02 -6.33
C PHE A 69 -2.66 -0.94 -6.47
N ALA A 70 -3.39 -1.76 -5.70
CA ALA A 70 -4.84 -1.92 -5.75
C ALA A 70 -5.41 -2.53 -7.05
N HIS A 71 -4.54 -3.03 -7.95
CA HIS A 71 -4.93 -3.61 -9.25
C HIS A 71 -4.48 -5.07 -9.41
N GLY A 72 -4.09 -5.75 -8.33
CA GLY A 72 -3.70 -7.17 -8.36
C GLY A 72 -4.86 -8.17 -8.49
N GLY A 73 -6.11 -7.70 -8.54
CA GLY A 73 -7.30 -8.54 -8.57
C GLY A 73 -8.59 -7.76 -8.85
N SER A 74 -9.70 -8.24 -8.29
CA SER A 74 -11.02 -7.60 -8.36
C SER A 74 -11.08 -6.23 -7.67
N GLU A 75 -12.11 -5.44 -7.98
CA GLU A 75 -12.40 -4.16 -7.31
C GLU A 75 -12.44 -4.30 -5.77
N THR A 76 -13.12 -5.34 -5.28
CA THR A 76 -13.19 -5.69 -3.86
C THR A 76 -11.80 -5.91 -3.25
N GLN A 77 -10.91 -6.59 -3.97
CA GLN A 77 -9.53 -6.82 -3.52
C GLN A 77 -8.73 -5.50 -3.55
N GLY A 78 -8.92 -4.65 -4.55
CA GLY A 78 -8.33 -3.31 -4.61
C GLY A 78 -8.72 -2.43 -3.42
N LYS A 79 -10.01 -2.37 -3.07
CA LYS A 79 -10.49 -1.65 -1.87
C LYS A 79 -9.89 -2.20 -0.58
N ARG A 80 -9.77 -3.52 -0.46
CA ARG A 80 -9.11 -4.16 0.70
C ARG A 80 -7.63 -3.82 0.76
N GLU A 81 -6.93 -3.81 -0.37
CA GLU A 81 -5.52 -3.43 -0.42
C GLU A 81 -5.32 -1.97 0.01
N ILE A 82 -6.16 -1.05 -0.47
CA ILE A 82 -6.15 0.36 -0.04
C ILE A 82 -6.41 0.45 1.46
N ALA A 83 -7.45 -0.21 1.97
CA ALA A 83 -7.74 -0.23 3.40
C ALA A 83 -6.57 -0.80 4.22
N ALA A 84 -5.92 -1.87 3.75
CA ALA A 84 -4.79 -2.50 4.42
C ALA A 84 -3.55 -1.60 4.44
N PHE A 85 -3.25 -0.91 3.33
CA PHE A 85 -2.16 0.06 3.26
C PHE A 85 -2.39 1.18 4.26
N PHE A 86 -3.56 1.84 4.21
CA PHE A 86 -3.87 2.95 5.13
C PHE A 86 -3.95 2.50 6.59
N ALA A 87 -4.43 1.28 6.89
CA ALA A 87 -4.46 0.75 8.25
C ALA A 87 -3.07 0.61 8.86
N ASN A 88 -2.11 0.09 8.09
CA ASN A 88 -0.72 0.03 8.52
C ASN A 88 -0.13 1.43 8.66
N VAL A 89 -0.34 2.33 7.68
CA VAL A 89 0.11 3.72 7.80
C VAL A 89 -0.42 4.41 9.05
N ALA A 90 -1.71 4.23 9.38
CA ALA A 90 -2.30 4.79 10.58
C ALA A 90 -1.61 4.32 11.85
N HIS A 91 -1.28 3.04 11.91
CA HIS A 91 -0.54 2.48 13.03
C HIS A 91 0.88 3.05 13.14
N GLU A 92 1.65 3.04 12.04
CA GLU A 92 3.06 3.47 12.04
C GLU A 92 3.25 4.96 12.39
N THR A 93 2.28 5.80 12.01
CA THR A 93 2.46 7.27 12.03
C THR A 93 1.46 7.99 12.92
N SER A 94 0.66 7.25 13.71
CA SER A 94 -0.49 7.81 14.44
C SER A 94 -1.42 8.61 13.50
N ARG A 95 -1.82 7.97 12.39
CA ARG A 95 -2.68 8.56 11.33
C ARG A 95 -2.05 9.76 10.64
N LEU A 96 -0.80 9.61 10.17
CA LEU A 96 0.00 10.65 9.53
C LEU A 96 0.27 11.88 10.42
N CYS A 97 0.28 11.67 11.74
CA CYS A 97 0.70 12.71 12.67
C CYS A 97 2.23 12.90 12.61
N PHE A 98 2.96 11.78 12.56
CA PHE A 98 4.41 11.77 12.52
C PHE A 98 4.94 11.50 11.10
N ILE A 99 5.96 12.28 10.74
CA ILE A 99 6.81 12.11 9.57
C ILE A 99 8.05 11.31 9.98
N ASN A 100 8.65 11.67 11.11
CA ASN A 100 9.88 11.07 11.62
C ASN A 100 9.57 10.15 12.81
N GLU A 101 10.37 9.09 12.94
CA GLU A 101 10.37 8.26 14.13
C GLU A 101 10.65 9.12 15.38
N ILE A 102 9.85 8.92 16.44
CA ILE A 102 10.06 9.60 17.72
C ILE A 102 11.45 9.22 18.26
N ASN A 103 12.27 10.24 18.54
CA ASN A 103 13.68 10.10 18.93
C ASN A 103 14.57 9.40 17.87
N GLY A 104 14.13 9.27 16.62
CA GLY A 104 14.87 8.59 15.55
C GLY A 104 16.26 9.19 15.30
N ALA A 105 16.41 10.51 15.49
CA ALA A 105 17.71 11.18 15.40
C ALA A 105 18.74 10.69 16.43
N THR A 106 18.34 10.00 17.49
CA THR A 106 19.26 9.36 18.46
C THR A 106 19.72 7.97 18.02
N ARG A 107 19.15 7.42 16.94
CA ARG A 107 19.39 6.07 16.42
C ARG A 107 19.99 6.14 15.02
N ASN A 108 20.95 5.26 14.72
CA ASN A 108 21.68 5.29 13.44
C ASN A 108 20.99 4.48 12.33
N TYR A 109 20.38 3.34 12.66
CA TYR A 109 19.79 2.39 11.69
C TYR A 109 20.74 2.09 10.52
N CYS A 110 22.00 1.84 10.85
CA CYS A 110 23.03 1.51 9.88
C CYS A 110 23.46 0.06 10.13
N ASP A 111 23.32 -0.78 9.11
CA ASP A 111 24.01 -2.06 9.04
C ASP A 111 25.33 -1.89 8.26
N PRO A 112 26.49 -1.83 8.95
CA PRO A 112 27.80 -1.65 8.30
C PRO A 112 28.26 -2.90 7.53
N LYS A 113 27.59 -4.06 7.71
CA LYS A 113 27.88 -5.29 6.99
C LYS A 113 27.30 -5.27 5.58
N ASN A 114 26.25 -4.48 5.33
CA ASN A 114 25.67 -4.34 4.00
C ASN A 114 26.60 -3.55 3.06
N LYS A 115 27.32 -4.26 2.19
CA LYS A 115 28.28 -3.66 1.24
C LYS A 115 27.61 -3.12 -0.03
N GLN A 116 26.43 -3.61 -0.37
CA GLN A 116 25.67 -3.13 -1.53
C GLN A 116 25.08 -1.74 -1.28
N TRP A 117 24.65 -1.48 -0.04
CA TRP A 117 24.05 -0.22 0.39
C TRP A 117 24.81 0.34 1.59
N PRO A 118 26.04 0.83 1.39
CA PRO A 118 26.90 1.26 2.49
C PRO A 118 26.33 2.48 3.21
N CYS A 119 26.50 2.53 4.52
CA CYS A 119 26.13 3.71 5.30
C CYS A 119 27.04 4.89 4.96
N VAL A 120 26.46 6.08 4.86
CA VAL A 120 27.20 7.33 4.63
C VAL A 120 27.51 7.98 5.98
N PRO A 121 28.77 8.38 6.26
CA PRO A 121 29.12 9.10 7.48
C PRO A 121 28.22 10.32 7.72
N GLY A 122 27.72 10.47 8.95
CA GLY A 122 26.84 11.57 9.34
C GLY A 122 25.38 11.42 8.90
N LYS A 123 25.02 10.36 8.15
CA LYS A 123 23.63 10.07 7.76
C LYS A 123 23.01 9.02 8.67
N LYS A 124 21.70 9.15 8.90
CA LYS A 124 20.91 8.27 9.76
C LYS A 124 19.65 7.80 9.03
N TYR A 125 19.37 6.50 9.14
CA TYR A 125 18.31 5.83 8.39
C TYR A 125 17.15 5.40 9.29
N TYR A 126 16.82 6.20 10.31
CA TYR A 126 15.66 5.99 11.17
C TYR A 126 14.35 6.11 10.39
N GLY A 127 13.24 5.71 11.02
CA GLY A 127 11.92 5.67 10.40
C GLY A 127 11.49 7.04 9.85
N ARG A 128 11.14 7.09 8.57
CA ARG A 128 10.50 8.26 7.95
C ARG A 128 9.33 7.85 7.07
N GLY A 129 8.34 8.74 6.96
CA GLY A 129 7.24 8.59 6.03
C GLY A 129 6.14 7.62 6.50
N PRO A 130 5.15 7.33 5.63
CA PRO A 130 3.91 6.64 5.97
C PRO A 130 4.07 5.21 6.52
N LEU A 131 5.10 4.48 6.07
CA LEU A 131 5.43 3.14 6.59
C LEU A 131 6.79 3.11 7.30
N GLN A 132 7.25 4.27 7.80
CA GLN A 132 8.48 4.42 8.60
C GLN A 132 9.69 3.67 8.02
N ILE A 133 10.00 3.92 6.73
CA ILE A 133 11.13 3.26 6.06
C ILE A 133 12.41 3.48 6.88
N SER A 134 13.06 2.37 7.20
CA SER A 134 14.20 2.33 8.12
C SER A 134 15.32 1.48 7.53
N TRP A 135 16.56 1.76 7.94
CA TRP A 135 17.80 1.08 7.53
C TRP A 135 18.36 1.46 6.15
N ASN A 136 19.69 1.56 6.08
CA ASN A 136 20.46 1.83 4.85
C ASN A 136 20.08 0.90 3.68
N TYR A 137 19.85 -0.38 3.97
CA TYR A 137 19.48 -1.38 2.97
C TYR A 137 18.05 -1.25 2.44
N ASN A 138 17.19 -0.41 3.04
CA ASN A 138 15.89 -0.05 2.46
C ASN A 138 15.96 1.33 1.78
N TYR A 139 16.62 2.32 2.41
CA TYR A 139 16.78 3.66 1.82
C TYR A 139 17.53 3.63 0.49
N GLY A 140 18.60 2.82 0.38
CA GLY A 140 19.38 2.65 -0.84
C GLY A 140 18.55 2.21 -2.06
N PRO A 141 17.93 1.02 -2.02
CA PRO A 141 17.15 0.52 -3.15
C PRO A 141 15.86 1.33 -3.39
N ALA A 142 15.19 1.83 -2.34
CA ALA A 142 14.05 2.73 -2.51
C ALA A 142 14.46 4.00 -3.25
N GLY A 143 15.57 4.62 -2.84
CA GLY A 143 16.15 5.78 -3.51
C GLY A 143 16.44 5.53 -4.98
N LYS A 144 17.11 4.42 -5.28
CA LYS A 144 17.39 4.00 -6.66
C LYS A 144 16.11 3.84 -7.49
N SER A 145 15.07 3.22 -6.94
CA SER A 145 13.79 3.02 -7.63
C SER A 145 13.02 4.33 -7.87
N ILE A 146 13.11 5.27 -6.93
CA ILE A 146 12.30 6.50 -6.92
C ILE A 146 13.00 7.65 -7.66
N GLY A 147 14.32 7.58 -7.82
CA GLY A 147 15.13 8.63 -8.45
C GLY A 147 15.68 9.65 -7.45
N PHE A 148 16.05 9.23 -6.24
CA PHE A 148 16.83 10.06 -5.30
C PHE A 148 17.94 9.27 -4.63
N ASN A 149 18.97 9.95 -4.15
CA ASN A 149 20.05 9.27 -3.43
C ASN A 149 19.63 9.01 -1.97
N GLY A 150 19.02 7.85 -1.71
CA GLY A 150 18.54 7.49 -0.38
C GLY A 150 19.65 7.29 0.67
N LEU A 151 20.88 7.02 0.24
CA LEU A 151 22.02 6.88 1.15
C LEU A 151 22.58 8.24 1.59
N GLN A 152 22.75 9.17 0.64
CA GLN A 152 23.31 10.51 0.90
C GLN A 152 22.26 11.53 1.36
N ASN A 153 21.00 11.35 0.98
CA ASN A 153 19.89 12.23 1.31
C ASN A 153 18.64 11.46 1.81
N PRO A 154 18.75 10.71 2.93
CA PRO A 154 17.61 10.04 3.53
C PRO A 154 16.54 11.04 4.03
N ASP A 155 16.94 12.26 4.40
CA ASP A 155 16.02 13.30 4.88
C ASP A 155 15.01 13.76 3.82
N LYS A 156 15.28 13.51 2.53
CA LYS A 156 14.31 13.80 1.45
C LYS A 156 12.95 13.15 1.69
N VAL A 157 12.92 11.98 2.33
CA VAL A 157 11.67 11.27 2.69
C VAL A 157 10.81 12.08 3.67
N ALA A 158 11.42 12.93 4.50
CA ALA A 158 10.72 13.82 5.43
C ALA A 158 10.52 15.25 4.89
N GLN A 159 11.08 15.58 3.73
CA GLN A 159 11.04 16.93 3.14
C GLN A 159 10.12 17.02 1.91
N ASP A 160 9.86 15.90 1.23
CA ASP A 160 9.00 15.82 0.06
C ASP A 160 7.92 14.75 0.27
N ALA A 161 6.67 15.17 0.40
CA ALA A 161 5.54 14.28 0.68
C ALA A 161 5.29 13.25 -0.43
N THR A 162 5.59 13.59 -1.69
CA THR A 162 5.45 12.64 -2.80
C THR A 162 6.53 11.58 -2.71
N VAL A 163 7.79 11.96 -2.42
CA VAL A 163 8.86 10.99 -2.15
C VAL A 163 8.52 10.12 -0.94
N SER A 164 7.96 10.72 0.11
CA SER A 164 7.51 10.03 1.32
C SER A 164 6.48 8.93 1.04
N PHE A 165 5.42 9.25 0.28
CA PHE A 165 4.46 8.24 -0.14
C PHE A 165 5.06 7.22 -1.11
N LYS A 166 5.96 7.64 -2.00
CA LYS A 166 6.64 6.72 -2.92
C LYS A 166 7.50 5.70 -2.18
N THR A 167 8.15 6.04 -1.07
CA THR A 167 8.90 5.05 -0.27
C THR A 167 7.99 4.05 0.42
N ALA A 168 6.83 4.48 0.91
CA ALA A 168 5.83 3.59 1.49
C ALA A 168 5.23 2.63 0.44
N LEU A 169 4.84 3.15 -0.73
CA LEU A 169 4.35 2.32 -1.82
C LEU A 169 5.43 1.42 -2.41
N TRP A 170 6.68 1.89 -2.52
CA TRP A 170 7.82 1.04 -2.87
C TRP A 170 7.92 -0.16 -1.94
N PHE A 171 7.94 0.09 -0.61
CA PHE A 171 8.02 -0.99 0.37
C PHE A 171 6.84 -1.95 0.24
N TRP A 172 5.62 -1.40 0.14
CA TRP A 172 4.40 -2.17 0.00
C TRP A 172 4.44 -3.09 -1.23
N MET A 173 4.75 -2.55 -2.40
CA MET A 173 4.76 -3.32 -3.65
C MET A 173 5.85 -4.39 -3.69
N ASN A 174 6.98 -4.16 -3.01
CA ASN A 174 8.09 -5.13 -2.99
C ASN A 174 7.96 -6.19 -1.88
N ASN A 175 7.25 -5.91 -0.77
CA ASN A 175 7.26 -6.79 0.41
C ASN A 175 5.87 -7.24 0.87
N VAL A 176 4.79 -6.53 0.52
CA VAL A 176 3.46 -6.72 1.12
C VAL A 176 2.40 -7.10 0.08
N HIS A 177 2.40 -6.49 -1.11
CA HIS A 177 1.39 -6.66 -2.14
C HIS A 177 1.07 -8.15 -2.45
N GLN A 178 2.11 -8.98 -2.53
CA GLN A 178 1.99 -10.40 -2.87
C GLN A 178 1.24 -11.23 -1.82
N VAL A 179 1.14 -10.75 -0.57
CA VAL A 179 0.49 -11.47 0.53
C VAL A 179 -0.87 -10.89 0.90
N VAL A 180 -1.33 -9.81 0.25
CA VAL A 180 -2.63 -9.19 0.52
C VAL A 180 -3.78 -10.19 0.36
N SER A 181 -3.68 -11.09 -0.62
CA SER A 181 -4.68 -12.15 -0.87
C SER A 181 -4.78 -13.19 0.25
N GLN A 182 -3.78 -13.28 1.12
CA GLN A 182 -3.76 -14.21 2.26
C GLN A 182 -4.50 -13.65 3.49
N GLY A 183 -4.86 -12.36 3.47
CA GLY A 183 -5.57 -11.66 4.53
C GLY A 183 -4.74 -10.58 5.21
N PHE A 184 -5.41 -9.70 5.97
CA PHE A 184 -4.76 -8.53 6.57
C PHE A 184 -3.63 -8.91 7.54
N GLY A 185 -3.76 -10.01 8.28
CA GLY A 185 -2.73 -10.50 9.19
C GLY A 185 -1.41 -10.86 8.50
N ALA A 186 -1.46 -11.31 7.23
CA ALA A 186 -0.26 -11.54 6.44
C ALA A 186 0.46 -10.25 6.09
N THR A 187 -0.27 -9.14 5.90
CA THR A 187 0.33 -7.81 5.69
C THR A 187 1.05 -7.30 6.94
N ILE A 188 0.47 -7.51 8.13
CA ILE A 188 1.12 -7.19 9.41
C ILE A 188 2.40 -8.02 9.55
N ARG A 189 2.33 -9.31 9.24
CA ARG A 189 3.49 -10.21 9.30
C ARG A 189 4.61 -9.77 8.36
N ALA A 190 4.27 -9.34 7.14
CA ALA A 190 5.24 -8.85 6.16
C ALA A 190 5.91 -7.53 6.58
N ILE A 191 5.21 -6.68 7.33
CA ILE A 191 5.73 -5.40 7.80
C ILE A 191 6.58 -5.57 9.06
N ASN A 192 6.07 -6.27 10.07
CA ASN A 192 6.73 -6.34 11.39
C ASN A 192 6.44 -7.65 12.15
N GLY A 193 6.31 -8.76 11.42
CA GLY A 193 5.86 -10.03 12.00
C GLY A 193 6.75 -10.60 13.09
N ASP A 194 8.04 -10.34 13.04
CA ASP A 194 9.00 -10.79 14.04
C ASP A 194 8.84 -10.08 15.40
N LEU A 195 8.21 -8.90 15.42
CA LEU A 195 7.99 -8.13 16.65
C LEU A 195 6.53 -8.16 17.12
N GLU A 196 5.57 -8.34 16.21
CA GLU A 196 4.14 -8.18 16.53
C GLU A 196 3.35 -9.48 16.58
N CYS A 197 3.56 -10.36 15.60
CA CYS A 197 2.75 -11.56 15.43
C CYS A 197 3.09 -12.67 16.45
N ASN A 198 2.29 -13.73 16.46
CA ASN A 198 2.41 -14.92 17.30
C ASN A 198 2.40 -14.57 18.80
N GLY A 199 1.58 -13.59 19.18
CA GLY A 199 1.40 -13.16 20.56
C GLY A 199 2.48 -12.23 21.12
N LYS A 200 3.46 -11.79 20.31
CA LYS A 200 4.56 -10.92 20.77
C LYS A 200 4.10 -9.50 21.10
N ASN A 201 3.21 -8.93 20.30
CA ASN A 201 2.59 -7.64 20.61
C ASN A 201 1.10 -7.59 20.18
N PRO A 202 0.21 -8.22 20.96
CA PRO A 202 -1.21 -8.26 20.63
C PRO A 202 -1.86 -6.87 20.54
N ALA A 203 -1.35 -5.89 21.30
CA ALA A 203 -1.87 -4.52 21.27
C ALA A 203 -1.60 -3.84 19.91
N ALA A 204 -0.40 -4.02 19.35
CA ALA A 204 -0.06 -3.48 18.03
C ALA A 204 -0.88 -4.14 16.92
N VAL A 205 -0.97 -5.47 16.92
CA VAL A 205 -1.82 -6.21 15.97
C VAL A 205 -3.27 -5.73 16.04
N ASN A 206 -3.84 -5.65 17.25
CA ASN A 206 -5.21 -5.18 17.43
C ASN A 206 -5.41 -3.74 16.96
N SER A 207 -4.44 -2.85 17.17
CA SER A 207 -4.47 -1.48 16.66
C SER A 207 -4.58 -1.45 15.13
N ARG A 208 -3.71 -2.20 14.42
CA ARG A 208 -3.76 -2.32 12.95
C ARG A 208 -5.10 -2.89 12.48
N VAL A 209 -5.58 -3.96 13.12
CA VAL A 209 -6.85 -4.63 12.77
C VAL A 209 -8.04 -3.70 12.94
N ASN A 210 -8.05 -2.88 13.99
CA ASN A 210 -9.13 -1.92 14.23
C ASN A 210 -9.18 -0.85 13.13
N TYR A 211 -8.03 -0.30 12.72
CA TYR A 211 -7.99 0.61 11.58
C TYR A 211 -8.43 -0.05 10.28
N TYR A 212 -8.00 -1.29 10.01
CA TYR A 212 -8.38 -2.01 8.80
C TYR A 212 -9.89 -2.23 8.72
N LYS A 213 -10.53 -2.67 9.82
CA LYS A 213 -11.98 -2.83 9.89
C LYS A 213 -12.71 -1.50 9.67
N GLN A 214 -12.22 -0.43 10.28
CA GLN A 214 -12.78 0.91 10.10
C GLN A 214 -12.73 1.36 8.64
N TYR A 215 -11.58 1.19 7.98
CA TYR A 215 -11.39 1.64 6.60
C TYR A 215 -12.13 0.75 5.61
N CYS A 216 -12.20 -0.56 5.85
CA CYS A 216 -13.08 -1.46 5.09
C CYS A 216 -14.55 -1.01 5.15
N SER A 217 -15.03 -0.65 6.35
CA SER A 217 -16.39 -0.11 6.54
C SER A 217 -16.61 1.19 5.75
N GLN A 218 -15.68 2.14 5.83
CA GLN A 218 -15.75 3.40 5.08
C GLN A 218 -15.74 3.19 3.55
N LEU A 219 -15.04 2.17 3.07
CA LEU A 219 -14.98 1.82 1.65
C LEU A 219 -16.11 0.89 1.19
N GLY A 220 -17.02 0.51 2.08
CA GLY A 220 -18.14 -0.38 1.77
C GLY A 220 -17.71 -1.79 1.35
N VAL A 221 -16.64 -2.31 1.96
CA VAL A 221 -16.12 -3.65 1.66
C VAL A 221 -16.01 -4.51 2.91
N SER A 222 -16.34 -5.81 2.81
CA SER A 222 -16.09 -6.75 3.91
C SER A 222 -14.58 -6.93 4.12
N PRO A 223 -14.07 -6.91 5.36
CA PRO A 223 -12.62 -7.04 5.64
C PRO A 223 -12.04 -8.41 5.26
N GLY A 224 -12.89 -9.43 5.06
CA GLY A 224 -12.46 -10.81 4.82
C GLY A 224 -12.06 -11.55 6.10
N SER A 225 -11.35 -12.65 5.92
CA SER A 225 -10.81 -13.50 7.00
C SER A 225 -9.32 -13.21 7.27
N ASN A 226 -8.72 -13.93 8.23
CA ASN A 226 -7.29 -13.86 8.56
C ASN A 226 -6.81 -12.44 8.88
N LEU A 227 -7.57 -11.75 9.74
CA LEU A 227 -7.31 -10.34 10.04
C LEU A 227 -6.09 -10.13 10.94
N ALA A 228 -5.83 -11.07 11.84
CA ALA A 228 -4.74 -10.98 12.81
C ALA A 228 -3.63 -11.99 12.48
N CYS A 229 -2.49 -11.76 13.11
CA CYS A 229 -1.37 -12.66 13.26
C CYS A 229 -0.94 -12.59 14.74
#